data_AF-A0A354YWY8-F1
#
_entry.id   AF-A0A354YWY8-F1
#
_cell.length_a   1.000
_cell.length_b   1.000
_cell.length_c   1.000
_cell.angle_alpha   90.00
_cell.angle_beta   90.00
_cell.angle_gamma   90.00
#
_symmetry.space_group_name_H-M   'P 1'
#
loop_
_entity.id
_entity.type
_entity.pdbx_description
1 polymer ?
#
loop_
_entity_poly.entity_id
_entity_poly.type
_entity_poly.pdbx_seq_one_letter_code
_entity_poly.pdbx_strand_id
1 'polypeptide(L)'
;MNDKITALVKSNKKLDDDFWEELEEILIEADVGVNTSVELVSRVRENARKKKIDDSSEVMALIKEEVKYLLESHDTALFINSKGLTVILVVGVNGAGKTTSIAKMAYRFKDDNKKVILAAADTFRAAAIDQLQIWA
;
A
#
# COMPACT_ATOMS: atom_id res chain seq x y z
N MET A 1 4.43 -6.68 12.06
CA MET A 1 5.23 -5.47 11.77
C MET A 1 5.22 -4.49 12.93
N ASN A 2 4.07 -3.89 13.29
CA ASN A 2 4.01 -2.87 14.36
C ASN A 2 4.54 -3.38 15.71
N ASP A 3 4.25 -4.63 16.07
CA ASP A 3 4.70 -5.22 17.35
C ASP A 3 6.21 -5.45 17.39
N LYS A 4 6.84 -5.83 16.27
CA LYS A 4 8.30 -6.04 16.16
C LYS A 4 9.06 -4.71 16.28
N ILE A 5 8.61 -3.68 15.55
CA ILE A 5 9.21 -2.33 15.64
C ILE A 5 9.02 -1.76 17.05
N THR A 6 7.84 -1.96 17.66
CA THR A 6 7.58 -1.53 19.04
C THR A 6 8.49 -2.24 20.04
N ALA A 7 8.75 -3.54 19.83
CA ALA A 7 9.69 -4.30 20.65
C ALA A 7 11.12 -3.75 20.52
N LEU A 8 11.59 -3.55 19.29
CA LEU A 8 12.90 -2.97 18.97
C LEU A 8 13.12 -1.61 19.65
N VAL A 9 12.12 -0.71 19.52
CA VAL A 9 12.15 0.61 20.16
C VAL A 9 12.20 0.52 21.69
N LYS A 10 11.54 -0.48 22.28
CA LYS A 10 11.55 -0.65 23.75
C LYS A 10 12.83 -1.30 24.28
N SER A 11 13.44 -2.21 23.51
CA SER A 11 14.66 -2.92 23.91
C SER A 11 15.91 -2.06 23.74
N ASN A 12 15.97 -1.25 22.68
CA ASN A 12 17.13 -0.43 22.36
C ASN A 12 16.86 1.04 22.66
N LYS A 13 17.50 1.59 23.71
CA LYS A 13 17.38 3.02 24.08
C LYS A 13 18.19 3.96 23.20
N LYS A 14 19.08 3.43 22.35
CA LYS A 14 20.01 4.19 21.52
C LYS A 14 19.84 3.81 20.06
N LEU A 15 20.23 4.75 19.19
CA LEU A 15 20.17 4.63 17.73
C LEU A 15 21.55 4.30 17.14
N ASP A 16 22.13 3.19 17.58
CA ASP A 16 23.39 2.64 17.07
C ASP A 16 23.20 1.85 15.77
N ASP A 17 24.29 1.34 15.20
CA ASP A 17 24.27 0.60 13.94
C ASP A 17 23.40 -0.67 14.01
N ASP A 18 23.46 -1.39 15.14
CA ASP A 18 22.66 -2.59 15.39
C ASP A 18 21.14 -2.28 15.34
N PHE A 19 20.70 -1.16 15.93
CA PHE A 19 19.30 -0.74 15.83
C PHE A 19 18.84 -0.53 14.38
N TRP A 20 19.68 0.09 13.55
CA TRP A 20 19.33 0.37 12.15
C TRP A 20 19.31 -0.90 11.30
N GLU A 21 20.23 -1.83 11.54
CA GLU A 21 20.27 -3.13 10.88
C GLU A 21 19.03 -3.97 11.23
N GLU A 22 18.68 -4.06 12.52
CA GLU A 22 17.50 -4.80 12.96
C GLU A 22 16.20 -4.18 12.42
N LEU A 23 16.12 -2.84 12.34
CA LEU A 23 14.99 -2.16 11.71
C LEU A 23 14.85 -2.53 10.23
N GLU A 24 15.96 -2.59 9.49
CA GLU A 24 15.97 -2.98 8.08
C GLU A 24 15.49 -4.42 7.90
N GLU A 25 16.00 -5.36 8.70
CA GLU A 25 15.58 -6.77 8.68
C GLU A 25 14.07 -6.91 8.94
N ILE A 26 13.54 -6.20 9.94
CA ILE A 26 12.11 -6.21 10.25
C ILE A 26 11.26 -5.73 9.07
N LEU A 27 11.73 -4.73 8.32
CA LEU A 27 11.03 -4.21 7.14
C LEU A 27 11.07 -5.21 5.97
N ILE A 28 12.21 -5.87 5.75
CA ILE A 28 12.37 -6.90 4.72
C ILE A 28 11.46 -8.10 5.02
N GLU A 29 11.44 -8.57 6.27
CA GLU A 29 10.53 -9.64 6.71
C GLU A 29 9.05 -9.28 6.60
N ALA A 30 8.73 -7.98 6.55
CA ALA A 30 7.38 -7.46 6.41
C ALA A 30 6.97 -7.21 4.95
N ASP A 31 7.68 -7.79 3.98
CA ASP A 31 7.42 -7.67 2.53
C ASP A 31 7.52 -6.23 1.99
N VAL A 32 8.27 -5.34 2.65
CA VAL A 32 8.53 -3.99 2.12
C VAL A 32 9.49 -4.03 0.91
N GLY A 33 10.30 -5.09 0.83
CA GLY A 33 11.31 -5.27 -0.20
C GLY A 33 12.64 -4.60 0.14
N VAL A 34 13.74 -5.17 -0.35
CA VAL A 34 15.11 -4.78 0.03
C VAL A 34 15.39 -3.30 -0.26
N ASN A 35 15.20 -2.87 -1.51
CA ASN A 35 15.53 -1.50 -1.92
C ASN A 35 14.74 -0.44 -1.13
N THR A 36 13.43 -0.66 -0.96
CA THR A 36 12.56 0.27 -0.22
C THR A 36 12.90 0.27 1.28
N SER A 37 13.29 -0.87 1.85
CA SER A 37 13.72 -0.96 3.25
C SER A 37 15.01 -0.17 3.49
N VAL A 38 16.04 -0.38 2.65
CA VAL A 38 17.32 0.35 2.70
C VAL A 38 17.09 1.87 2.56
N GLU A 39 16.26 2.28 1.60
CA GLU A 39 15.94 3.70 1.39
C GLU A 39 15.22 4.30 2.60
N LEU A 40 14.20 3.61 3.12
CA LEU A 40 13.41 4.06 4.26
C LEU A 40 14.29 4.21 5.51
N VAL A 41 15.10 3.20 5.85
CA VAL A 41 16.00 3.25 7.01
C VAL A 41 17.02 4.37 6.87
N SER A 42 17.59 4.57 5.68
CA SER A 42 18.54 5.65 5.41
C SER A 42 17.93 7.03 5.65
N ARG A 43 16.70 7.26 5.15
CA ARG A 43 15.95 8.51 5.34
C ARG A 43 15.61 8.77 6.81
N VAL A 44 15.11 7.76 7.50
CA VAL A 44 14.78 7.84 8.94
C VAL A 44 16.04 8.14 9.74
N ARG A 45 17.15 7.47 9.46
CA ARG A 45 18.44 7.69 10.12
C ARG A 45 18.97 9.11 9.89
N GLU A 46 18.90 9.61 8.66
CA GLU A 46 19.33 10.97 8.32
C GLU A 46 18.47 12.03 9.03
N ASN A 47 17.14 11.85 9.03
CA ASN A 47 16.23 12.79 9.67
C ASN A 47 16.28 12.74 11.20
N ALA A 48 16.54 11.58 11.80
CA ALA A 48 16.79 11.46 13.23
C ALA A 48 18.04 12.29 13.62
N ARG A 49 19.12 12.18 12.84
CA ARG A 49 20.33 13.00 13.02
C ARG A 49 20.05 14.49 12.88
N LYS A 50 19.31 14.91 11.85
CA LYS A 50 18.94 16.33 11.62
C LYS A 50 18.09 16.91 12.76
N LYS A 51 17.13 16.13 13.25
CA LYS A 51 16.23 16.51 14.35
C LYS A 51 16.86 16.32 15.74
N LYS A 52 18.10 15.81 15.81
CA LYS A 52 18.82 15.48 17.05
C LYS A 52 18.04 14.52 17.95
N ILE A 53 17.35 13.57 17.34
CA ILE A 53 16.65 12.49 18.04
C ILE A 53 17.69 11.44 18.42
N ASP A 54 17.82 11.18 19.71
CA ASP A 54 18.70 10.16 20.30
C ASP A 54 17.93 9.06 21.04
N ASP A 55 16.65 9.29 21.36
CA ASP A 55 15.72 8.30 21.90
C ASP A 55 14.98 7.55 20.78
N SER A 56 15.05 6.23 20.83
CA SER A 56 14.31 5.33 19.94
C SER A 56 12.79 5.48 20.06
N SER A 57 12.29 5.95 21.20
CA SER A 57 10.85 6.16 21.42
C SER A 57 10.24 7.16 20.44
N GLU A 58 11.05 8.10 19.93
CA GLU A 58 10.65 9.13 18.96
C GLU A 58 10.77 8.65 17.50
N VAL A 59 11.54 7.58 17.24
CA VAL A 59 11.79 7.08 15.88
C VAL A 59 10.54 6.54 15.21
N MET A 60 9.58 6.00 15.97
CA MET A 60 8.32 5.51 15.40
C MET A 60 7.51 6.61 14.71
N ALA A 61 7.56 7.84 15.22
CA ALA A 61 6.91 8.98 14.56
C ALA A 61 7.61 9.31 13.24
N LEU A 62 8.94 9.24 13.22
CA LEU A 62 9.73 9.53 12.03
C LEU A 62 9.56 8.46 10.94
N ILE A 63 9.50 7.19 11.31
CA ILE A 63 9.18 6.10 10.36
C ILE A 63 7.83 6.38 9.67
N LYS A 64 6.80 6.76 10.43
CA LYS A 64 5.48 7.08 9.87
C LYS A 64 5.53 8.28 8.90
N GLU A 65 6.30 9.31 9.25
CA GLU A 65 6.51 10.49 8.40
C GLU A 65 7.18 10.11 7.08
N GLU A 66 8.25 9.32 7.11
CA GLU A 66 8.96 8.88 5.90
C GLU A 66 8.14 7.90 5.05
N VAL A 67 7.43 6.95 5.66
CA VAL A 67 6.52 6.05 4.93
C VAL A 67 5.44 6.86 4.22
N LYS A 68 4.85 7.86 4.90
CA LYS A 68 3.86 8.75 4.29
C LYS A 68 4.46 9.51 3.11
N TYR A 69 5.65 10.08 3.27
CA TYR A 69 6.35 10.80 2.21
C TYR A 69 6.58 9.91 0.98
N LEU A 70 7.05 8.67 1.18
CA LEU A 70 7.29 7.73 0.09
C LEU A 70 5.99 7.37 -0.64
N LEU A 71 4.88 7.20 0.08
CA LEU A 71 3.57 6.91 -0.51
C LEU A 71 2.95 8.10 -1.26
N GLU A 72 3.13 9.32 -0.76
CA GLU A 72 2.56 10.55 -1.37
C GLU A 72 3.31 11.01 -2.62
N SER A 73 4.51 10.47 -2.88
CA SER A 73 5.32 10.85 -4.05
C SER A 73 4.72 10.46 -5.42
N HIS A 74 3.59 9.76 -5.45
CA HIS A 74 2.93 9.28 -6.66
C HIS A 74 1.47 9.78 -6.75
N ASP A 75 1.10 10.36 -7.89
CA ASP A 75 -0.32 10.62 -8.20
C ASP A 75 -1.02 9.27 -8.44
N THR A 76 -1.88 8.89 -7.51
CA THR A 76 -2.64 7.63 -7.53
C THR A 76 -4.12 7.86 -7.84
N ALA A 77 -4.50 9.09 -8.23
CA ALA A 77 -5.89 9.39 -8.53
C ALA A 77 -6.37 8.59 -9.76
N LEU A 78 -7.53 7.94 -9.62
CA LEU A 78 -8.16 7.27 -10.74
C LEU A 78 -8.65 8.32 -11.74
N PHE A 79 -8.11 8.30 -12.95
CA PHE A 79 -8.54 9.19 -14.02
C PHE A 79 -9.95 8.83 -14.50
N ILE A 80 -10.91 9.73 -14.26
CA ILE A 80 -12.29 9.61 -14.72
C ILE A 80 -12.54 10.65 -15.82
N ASN A 81 -13.04 10.19 -16.97
CA ASN A 81 -13.46 11.06 -18.05
C ASN A 81 -14.70 11.87 -17.64
N SER A 82 -14.57 13.19 -17.58
CA SER A 82 -15.65 14.10 -17.15
C SER A 82 -16.71 14.36 -18.21
N LYS A 83 -16.42 14.09 -19.49
CA LYS A 83 -17.29 14.42 -20.63
C LYS A 83 -17.77 13.18 -21.41
N GLY A 84 -17.64 11.98 -20.84
CA GLY A 84 -18.04 10.76 -21.54
C GLY A 84 -17.84 9.49 -20.74
N LEU A 85 -17.89 8.37 -21.45
CA LEU A 85 -17.66 7.06 -20.87
C LEU A 85 -16.21 6.93 -20.39
N THR A 86 -16.04 6.42 -19.17
CA THR A 86 -14.74 5.93 -18.67
C THR A 86 -14.73 4.43 -18.83
N VAL A 87 -13.74 3.90 -19.57
CA VAL A 87 -13.54 2.46 -19.74
C VAL A 87 -12.40 2.03 -18.83
N ILE A 88 -12.67 1.08 -17.93
CA ILE A 88 -11.68 0.52 -17.02
C ILE A 88 -11.47 -0.94 -17.40
N LEU A 89 -10.27 -1.27 -17.88
CA LEU A 89 -9.86 -2.64 -18.16
C LEU A 89 -9.10 -3.20 -16.97
N VAL A 90 -9.65 -4.23 -16.32
CA VAL A 90 -9.02 -4.88 -15.16
C VAL A 90 -8.26 -6.13 -15.63
N VAL A 91 -6.95 -6.15 -15.39
CA VAL A 91 -6.03 -7.23 -15.78
C VAL A 91 -5.36 -7.85 -14.55
N GLY A 92 -4.86 -9.08 -14.69
CA GLY A 92 -4.13 -9.78 -13.62
C GLY A 92 -4.31 -11.30 -13.67
N VAL A 93 -3.56 -12.01 -12.84
CA VAL A 93 -3.57 -13.49 -12.78
C VAL A 93 -4.83 -14.07 -12.15
N ASN A 94 -5.07 -15.37 -12.34
CA ASN A 94 -6.19 -16.06 -11.70
C ASN A 94 -6.04 -16.07 -10.17
N GLY A 95 -7.16 -15.96 -9.45
CA GLY A 95 -7.16 -15.92 -7.98
C GLY A 95 -6.81 -14.56 -7.36
N ALA A 96 -6.28 -13.59 -8.12
CA ALA A 96 -5.90 -12.26 -7.59
C ALA A 96 -7.08 -11.34 -7.19
N GLY A 97 -8.33 -11.84 -7.20
CA GLY A 97 -9.51 -11.08 -6.77
C GLY A 97 -10.10 -10.12 -7.80
N LYS A 98 -9.76 -10.21 -9.10
CA LYS A 98 -10.25 -9.30 -10.15
C LYS A 98 -11.77 -9.08 -10.15
N THR A 99 -12.55 -10.15 -10.21
CA THR A 99 -14.03 -10.09 -10.26
C THR A 99 -14.60 -9.43 -9.01
N THR A 100 -14.06 -9.76 -7.83
CA THR A 100 -14.44 -9.14 -6.55
C THR A 100 -14.10 -7.65 -6.52
N SER A 101 -12.94 -7.25 -7.04
CA SER A 101 -12.56 -5.84 -7.14
C SER A 101 -13.45 -5.08 -8.13
N ILE A 102 -13.81 -5.68 -9.27
CA ILE A 102 -14.77 -5.09 -10.23
C ILE A 102 -16.12 -4.84 -9.54
N ALA A 103 -16.64 -5.82 -8.79
CA ALA A 103 -17.89 -5.67 -8.06
C ALA A 103 -17.83 -4.54 -7.00
N LYS A 104 -16.74 -4.47 -6.22
CA LYS A 104 -16.52 -3.39 -5.24
C LYS A 104 -16.46 -2.02 -5.91
N MET A 105 -15.76 -1.90 -7.04
CA MET A 105 -15.67 -0.66 -7.81
C MET A 105 -17.04 -0.26 -8.37
N ALA A 106 -17.79 -1.20 -8.94
CA ALA A 106 -19.13 -0.94 -9.47
C ALA A 106 -20.09 -0.45 -8.39
N TYR A 107 -20.09 -1.11 -7.23
CA TYR A 107 -20.86 -0.68 -6.07
C TYR A 107 -20.49 0.73 -5.62
N ARG A 108 -19.19 1.02 -5.46
CA ARG A 108 -18.70 2.35 -5.08
C ARG A 108 -19.13 3.43 -6.09
N PHE A 109 -18.98 3.17 -7.38
CA PHE A 109 -19.40 4.14 -8.40
C PHE A 109 -20.91 4.35 -8.45
N LYS A 110 -21.70 3.31 -8.17
CA LYS A 110 -23.16 3.43 -8.05
C LYS A 110 -23.54 4.29 -6.84
N ASP A 111 -22.85 4.13 -5.71
CA ASP A 111 -23.00 4.97 -4.51
C ASP A 111 -22.63 6.44 -4.78
N ASP A 112 -21.59 6.66 -5.61
CA ASP A 112 -21.21 7.97 -6.16
C ASP A 112 -22.18 8.48 -7.27
N ASN A 113 -23.37 7.87 -7.41
CA ASN A 113 -24.41 8.18 -8.39
C ASN A 113 -23.96 8.12 -9.87
N LYS A 114 -22.97 7.28 -10.19
CA LYS A 114 -22.55 7.02 -11.58
C LYS A 114 -23.37 5.89 -12.20
N LYS A 115 -23.54 5.95 -13.52
CA LYS A 115 -24.07 4.83 -14.31
C LYS A 115 -22.94 3.87 -14.64
N VAL A 116 -23.07 2.61 -14.25
CA VAL A 116 -22.06 1.58 -14.42
C VAL A 116 -22.60 0.49 -15.34
N ILE A 117 -21.75 0.01 -16.25
CA ILE A 117 -22.02 -1.15 -17.10
C ILE A 117 -20.85 -2.12 -16.90
N LEU A 118 -21.17 -3.39 -16.65
CA LEU A 118 -20.19 -4.46 -16.52
C LEU A 118 -20.10 -5.23 -17.83
N ALA A 119 -18.87 -5.44 -18.32
CA ALA A 119 -18.59 -6.24 -19.50
C ALA A 119 -17.80 -7.49 -19.10
N ALA A 120 -18.41 -8.67 -19.27
CA ALA A 120 -17.78 -9.94 -18.93
C ALA A 120 -16.82 -10.42 -20.04
N ALA A 121 -15.60 -9.86 -20.05
CA ALA A 121 -14.58 -10.18 -21.04
C ALA A 121 -13.69 -11.39 -20.68
N ASP A 122 -13.80 -11.95 -19.46
CA ASP A 122 -13.12 -13.19 -19.05
C ASP A 122 -13.92 -14.41 -19.54
N THR A 123 -13.90 -14.66 -20.86
CA THR A 123 -14.74 -15.66 -21.53
C THR A 123 -14.28 -17.11 -21.33
N PHE A 124 -13.08 -17.32 -20.78
CA PHE A 124 -12.54 -18.65 -20.51
C PHE A 124 -13.08 -19.21 -19.18
N ARG A 125 -13.43 -18.33 -18.23
CA ARG A 125 -13.89 -18.71 -16.90
C ARG A 125 -15.39 -18.47 -16.79
N ALA A 126 -16.20 -19.48 -17.13
CA ALA A 126 -17.66 -19.43 -17.04
C ALA A 126 -18.16 -18.87 -15.69
N ALA A 127 -17.59 -19.33 -14.57
CA ALA A 127 -17.94 -18.84 -13.23
C ALA A 127 -17.66 -17.34 -13.00
N ALA A 128 -16.76 -16.70 -13.76
CA ALA A 128 -16.52 -15.27 -13.66
C ALA A 128 -17.66 -14.45 -14.28
N ILE A 129 -18.30 -14.99 -15.33
CA ILE A 129 -19.51 -14.40 -15.95
C ILE A 129 -20.66 -14.49 -14.96
N ASP A 130 -20.91 -15.68 -14.40
CA ASP A 130 -21.98 -15.89 -13.40
C ASP A 130 -21.79 -15.02 -12.16
N GLN A 131 -20.54 -14.89 -11.68
CA GLN A 131 -20.20 -13.98 -10.58
C GLN A 131 -20.53 -12.53 -10.91
N LEU A 132 -20.18 -12.03 -12.11
CA LEU A 132 -20.50 -10.66 -12.50
C LEU A 132 -22.01 -10.42 -12.60
N GLN A 133 -22.80 -11.41 -13.00
CA GLN A 133 -24.26 -11.30 -13.04
C GLN A 133 -24.89 -11.14 -11.65
N ILE A 134 -24.30 -11.75 -10.60
CA ILE A 134 -24.78 -11.58 -9.22
C ILE A 134 -24.61 -10.13 -8.74
N TRP A 135 -23.59 -9.42 -9.24
CA TRP A 135 -23.24 -8.06 -8.81
C TRP A 135 -23.73 -6.94 -9.72
N ALA A 136 -24.31 -7.28 -10.88
CA ALA A 136 -24.79 -6.33 -11.90
C ALA A 136 -26.07 -5.58 -11.47
#